data_AF-D3P031-F1
#
_entry.id   AF-D3P031-F1
#
_cell.length_a   1.000
_cell.length_b   1.000
_cell.length_c   1.000
_cell.angle_alpha   90.00
_cell.angle_beta   90.00
_cell.angle_gamma   90.00
#
_symmetry.space_group_name_H-M   'P 1'
#
loop_
_entity.id
_entity.type
_entity.pdbx_description
1 polymer ?
#
loop_
_entity_poly.entity_id
_entity_poly.type
_entity_poly.pdbx_seq_one_letter_code
_entity_poly.pdbx_strand_id
1 'polypeptide(L)'
;MAIRQPAKVGKLLAGEQPSGDDLDVLKAQGVRSVVNLREDGERDRPSIPAEEGRQAEALGLSFVHLPVTVPELSPELVEQFRRTVDALPGPVYVHCGLGQRAVTLALIVDAQDTGASAEDAIRDAERQGFEITPEVKTFIRTQLDRD
;
A
#
# COMPACT_ATOMS: atom_id res chain seq x y z
N MET A 1 -11.52 -8.46 14.15
CA MET A 1 -11.00 -9.54 13.28
C MET A 1 -9.64 -9.06 12.82
N ALA A 2 -8.58 -9.85 13.01
CA ALA A 2 -7.23 -9.45 12.61
C ALA A 2 -7.16 -9.27 11.08
N ILE A 3 -6.33 -8.35 10.60
CA ILE A 3 -6.10 -8.22 9.16
C ILE A 3 -5.55 -9.53 8.58
N ARG A 4 -5.88 -9.77 7.32
CA ARG A 4 -5.16 -10.74 6.48
C ARG A 4 -3.67 -10.38 6.45
N GLN A 5 -2.81 -11.38 6.28
CA GLN A 5 -1.37 -11.14 6.21
C GLN A 5 -1.05 -10.12 5.10
N PRO A 6 -0.28 -9.06 5.41
CA PRO A 6 0.19 -8.10 4.41
C PRO A 6 0.94 -8.78 3.26
N ALA A 7 0.73 -8.30 2.04
CA ALA A 7 1.55 -8.61 0.88
C ALA A 7 2.96 -8.12 1.14
N LYS A 8 3.97 -8.94 0.84
CA LYS A 8 5.35 -8.46 0.79
C LYS A 8 5.69 -8.13 -0.65
N VAL A 9 5.81 -6.85 -0.96
CA VAL A 9 6.13 -6.35 -2.31
C VAL A 9 7.47 -5.62 -2.22
N GLY A 10 8.54 -6.35 -2.55
CA GLY A 10 9.90 -5.87 -2.36
C GLY A 10 10.20 -5.43 -0.93
N LYS A 11 10.46 -4.12 -0.77
CA LYS A 11 10.73 -3.45 0.51
C LYS A 11 9.47 -3.01 1.27
N LEU A 12 8.29 -3.11 0.64
CA LEU A 12 7.02 -2.65 1.19
C LEU A 12 6.18 -3.82 1.71
N LEU A 13 5.38 -3.53 2.72
CA LEU A 13 4.25 -4.36 3.12
C LEU A 13 2.97 -3.67 2.64
N ALA A 14 2.05 -4.39 1.99
CA ALA A 14 0.81 -3.80 1.46
C ALA A 14 -0.42 -4.59 1.88
N GLY A 15 -1.49 -3.94 2.33
CA GLY A 15 -2.66 -4.67 2.84
C GLY A 15 -3.93 -3.85 3.04
N GLU A 16 -4.89 -4.47 3.71
CA GLU A 16 -6.16 -3.84 4.10
C GLU A 16 -5.99 -2.93 5.32
N GLN A 17 -7.04 -2.19 5.67
CA GLN A 17 -6.95 -1.27 6.79
C GLN A 17 -6.64 -2.01 8.10
N PRO A 18 -5.58 -1.61 8.85
CA PRO A 18 -5.27 -2.21 10.15
C PRO A 18 -6.26 -1.72 11.20
N SER A 19 -6.60 -2.59 12.15
CA SER A 19 -7.12 -2.18 13.45
C SER A 19 -5.98 -1.69 14.36
N GLY A 20 -6.33 -1.15 15.54
CA GLY A 20 -5.32 -0.77 16.55
C GLY A 20 -4.42 -1.94 16.93
N ASP A 21 -4.99 -3.11 17.20
CA ASP A 21 -4.24 -4.33 17.53
C ASP A 21 -3.30 -4.77 16.38
N ASP A 22 -3.71 -4.54 15.12
CA ASP A 22 -2.86 -4.86 13.98
C ASP A 22 -1.66 -3.89 13.88
N LEU A 23 -1.81 -2.63 14.28
CA LEU A 23 -0.70 -1.68 14.35
C LEU A 23 0.35 -2.12 15.38
N ASP A 24 -0.08 -2.67 16.52
CA ASP A 24 0.83 -3.27 17.52
C ASP A 24 1.59 -4.46 16.93
N VAL A 25 0.90 -5.35 16.21
CA VAL A 25 1.52 -6.51 15.55
C VAL A 25 2.52 -6.06 14.48
N LEU A 26 2.16 -5.08 13.63
CA LEU A 26 3.04 -4.53 12.60
C LEU A 26 4.29 -3.91 13.24
N LYS A 27 4.13 -3.16 14.34
CA LYS A 27 5.26 -2.61 15.10
C LYS A 27 6.18 -3.71 15.63
N ALA A 28 5.62 -4.77 16.20
CA ALA A 28 6.37 -5.90 16.71
C ALA A 28 7.11 -6.67 15.61
N GLN A 29 6.58 -6.67 14.38
CA GLN A 29 7.25 -7.21 13.18
C GLN A 29 8.32 -6.27 12.60
N GLY A 30 8.53 -5.11 13.22
CA GLY A 30 9.60 -4.17 12.88
C GLY A 30 9.18 -3.05 11.94
N VAL A 31 7.90 -2.95 11.54
CA VAL A 31 7.37 -1.83 10.76
C VAL A 31 7.69 -0.51 11.46
N ARG A 32 8.10 0.48 10.68
CA ARG A 32 8.48 1.80 11.17
C ARG A 32 7.56 2.90 10.69
N SER A 33 6.88 2.68 9.56
CA SER A 33 5.96 3.66 8.98
C SER A 33 4.68 3.03 8.45
N VAL A 34 3.60 3.80 8.49
CA VAL A 34 2.29 3.46 7.93
C VAL A 34 1.87 4.53 6.93
N VAL A 35 1.45 4.11 5.75
CA VAL A 35 0.90 4.98 4.69
C VAL A 35 -0.55 4.57 4.45
N ASN A 36 -1.47 5.48 4.74
CA ASN A 36 -2.89 5.31 4.53
C ASN A 36 -3.30 5.94 3.20
N LEU A 37 -3.82 5.13 2.27
CA LEU A 37 -4.27 5.56 0.94
C LEU A 37 -5.78 5.81 0.84
N ARG A 38 -6.51 5.73 1.95
CA ARG A 38 -7.96 5.92 1.98
C ARG A 38 -8.32 7.39 1.82
N GLU A 39 -9.48 7.65 1.25
CA GLU A 39 -10.06 8.99 1.28
C GLU A 39 -10.64 9.31 2.66
N ASP A 40 -10.72 10.60 2.97
CA ASP A 40 -11.54 11.06 4.08
C ASP A 40 -13.01 10.70 3.86
N GLY A 41 -13.64 10.19 4.91
CA GLY A 41 -15.06 9.82 4.85
C GLY A 41 -15.38 8.55 4.05
N GLU A 42 -14.38 7.75 3.64
CA GLU A 42 -14.61 6.43 3.08
C GLU A 42 -15.41 5.56 4.09
N ARG A 43 -16.65 5.22 3.73
CA ARG A 43 -17.64 4.57 4.60
C ARG A 43 -17.27 3.12 4.92
N ASP A 44 -17.87 2.58 5.99
CA ASP A 44 -17.74 1.17 6.41
C ASP A 44 -16.30 0.77 6.77
N ARG A 45 -15.62 1.67 7.47
CA ARG A 45 -14.22 1.52 7.88
C ARG A 45 -14.08 1.63 9.40
N PRO A 46 -13.21 0.83 10.04
CA PRO A 46 -13.07 0.79 11.50
C PRO A 46 -12.68 2.13 12.14
N SER A 47 -12.01 3.01 11.39
CA SER A 47 -11.60 4.34 11.86
C SER A 47 -11.44 5.32 10.70
N ILE A 48 -11.44 6.63 11.01
CA ILE A 48 -11.04 7.68 10.07
C ILE A 48 -9.51 7.83 10.05
N PRO A 49 -8.90 8.31 8.94
CA PRO A 49 -7.45 8.45 8.83
C PRO A 49 -6.81 9.22 10.00
N ALA A 50 -7.46 10.28 10.48
CA ALA A 50 -6.96 11.08 11.60
C ALA A 50 -6.89 10.31 12.94
N GLU A 51 -7.80 9.36 13.18
CA GLU A 51 -7.77 8.53 14.39
C GLU A 51 -6.71 7.44 14.30
N GLU A 52 -6.61 6.79 13.14
CA GLU A 52 -5.58 5.79 12.86
C GLU A 52 -4.16 6.39 12.97
N GLY A 53 -3.97 7.62 12.48
CA GLY A 53 -2.71 8.35 12.61
C GLY A 53 -2.30 8.57 14.06
N ARG A 54 -3.24 8.98 14.92
CA ARG A 54 -2.98 9.11 16.37
C ARG A 54 -2.57 7.79 17.01
N GLN A 55 -3.21 6.68 16.63
CA GLN A 55 -2.88 5.36 17.14
C GLN A 55 -1.49 4.91 16.69
N ALA A 56 -1.16 5.09 15.41
CA ALA A 56 0.16 4.77 14.88
C ALA A 56 1.28 5.60 15.54
N GLU A 57 1.08 6.90 15.69
CA GLU A 57 2.03 7.81 16.33
C GLU A 57 2.24 7.47 17.82
N ALA A 58 1.18 7.08 18.54
CA ALA A 58 1.27 6.63 19.93
C ALA A 58 2.16 5.37 20.09
N LEU A 59 2.25 4.53 19.05
CA LEU A 59 3.15 3.37 18.99
C LEU A 59 4.56 3.72 18.47
N GLY A 60 4.83 5.01 18.20
CA GLY A 60 6.07 5.49 17.61
C GLY A 60 6.28 4.97 16.19
N LEU A 61 5.21 4.85 15.41
CA LEU A 61 5.25 4.65 13.97
C LEU A 61 5.13 6.02 13.29
N SER A 62 5.90 6.25 12.23
CA SER A 62 5.63 7.39 11.34
C SER A 62 4.33 7.13 10.58
N PHE A 63 3.48 8.14 10.46
CA PHE A 63 2.20 8.02 9.75
C PHE A 63 2.11 9.05 8.63
N VAL A 64 1.68 8.60 7.44
CA VAL A 64 1.36 9.49 6.32
C VAL A 64 0.01 9.13 5.76
N HIS A 65 -0.85 10.13 5.61
CA HIS A 65 -2.11 10.02 4.88
C HIS A 65 -1.91 10.58 3.48
N LEU A 66 -2.02 9.71 2.46
CA LEU A 66 -1.90 10.04 1.05
C LEU A 66 -3.17 9.56 0.34
N PRO A 67 -4.27 10.34 0.32
CA PRO A 67 -5.54 9.88 -0.21
C PRO A 67 -5.44 9.54 -1.70
N VAL A 68 -5.97 8.37 -2.10
CA VAL A 68 -5.96 7.88 -3.49
C VAL A 68 -7.32 7.31 -3.88
N THR A 69 -7.83 7.75 -5.04
CA THR A 69 -8.97 7.10 -5.69
C THR A 69 -8.55 6.25 -6.88
N VAL A 70 -9.38 5.26 -7.24
CA VAL A 70 -9.14 4.42 -8.44
C VAL A 70 -9.12 5.25 -9.73
N PRO A 71 -10.03 6.21 -9.95
CA PRO A 71 -9.96 7.09 -11.13
C PRO A 71 -8.71 7.98 -11.20
N GLU A 72 -8.05 8.26 -10.07
CA GLU A 72 -6.85 9.11 -10.00
C GLU A 72 -5.54 8.34 -10.17
N LEU A 73 -5.59 7.01 -10.36
CA LEU A 73 -4.40 6.21 -10.65
C LEU A 73 -3.72 6.75 -11.92
N SER A 74 -2.56 7.38 -11.72
CA SER A 74 -1.80 8.10 -12.75
C SER A 74 -0.30 7.93 -12.52
N PRO A 75 0.54 8.15 -13.55
CA PRO A 75 2.00 8.16 -13.39
C PRO A 75 2.47 9.15 -12.33
N GLU A 76 1.85 10.33 -12.25
CA GLU A 76 2.18 11.37 -11.29
C GLU A 76 1.90 10.91 -9.86
N LEU A 77 0.79 10.20 -9.65
CA LEU A 77 0.46 9.62 -8.36
C LEU A 77 1.44 8.50 -7.97
N VAL A 78 1.82 7.63 -8.91
CA VAL A 78 2.83 6.57 -8.66
C VAL A 78 4.13 7.20 -8.17
N GLU A 79 4.57 8.26 -8.83
CA GLU A 79 5.80 8.97 -8.49
C GLU A 79 5.68 9.75 -7.17
N GLN A 80 4.51 10.34 -6.86
CA GLN A 80 4.23 10.90 -5.53
C GLN A 80 4.28 9.83 -4.43
N PHE A 81 3.66 8.68 -4.68
CA PHE A 81 3.68 7.54 -3.76
C PHE A 81 5.11 7.04 -3.53
N ARG A 82 5.90 6.87 -4.60
CA ARG A 82 7.32 6.48 -4.52
C ARG A 82 8.12 7.42 -3.60
N ARG A 83 8.07 8.73 -3.86
CA ARG A 83 8.76 9.72 -3.02
C ARG A 83 8.32 9.66 -1.56
N THR A 84 7.03 9.41 -1.33
CA THR A 84 6.48 9.30 0.02
C THR A 84 7.06 8.10 0.75
N VAL A 85 7.05 6.90 0.14
CA VAL A 85 7.57 5.70 0.79
C VAL A 85 9.09 5.72 0.95
N ASP A 86 9.82 6.32 0.01
CA ASP A 86 11.29 6.42 0.05
C ASP A 86 11.79 7.41 1.12
N ALA A 87 10.98 8.41 1.47
CA ALA A 87 11.31 9.37 2.53
C ALA A 87 11.07 8.83 3.96
N LEU A 88 10.38 7.69 4.08
CA LEU A 88 9.95 7.13 5.36
C LEU A 88 10.92 6.06 5.88
N PRO A 89 11.08 5.92 7.21
CA PRO A 89 11.83 4.81 7.77
C PRO A 89 11.12 3.49 7.44
N GLY A 90 11.87 2.55 6.85
CA GLY A 90 11.37 1.22 6.50
C GLY A 90 11.52 0.20 7.64
N PRO A 91 10.82 -0.95 7.57
CA PRO A 91 9.81 -1.32 6.57
C PRO A 91 8.54 -0.47 6.67
N VAL A 92 7.96 -0.13 5.51
CA VAL A 92 6.75 0.69 5.40
C VAL A 92 5.55 -0.22 5.14
N TYR A 93 4.50 -0.06 5.93
CA TYR A 93 3.19 -0.67 5.69
C TYR A 93 2.29 0.31 4.95
N VAL A 94 1.79 -0.08 3.78
CA VAL A 94 0.90 0.71 2.95
C VAL A 94 -0.45 0.03 2.95
N HIS A 95 -1.53 0.78 3.15
CA HIS A 95 -2.86 0.19 3.08
C HIS A 95 -3.88 1.11 2.45
N CYS A 96 -5.01 0.53 2.07
CA CYS A 96 -6.21 1.28 1.74
C CYS A 96 -7.39 0.63 2.46
N GLY A 97 -8.60 0.71 1.90
CA GLY A 97 -9.75 0.01 2.45
C GLY A 97 -9.63 -1.51 2.41
N LEU A 98 -9.43 -2.08 1.21
CA LEU A 98 -9.37 -3.53 0.95
C LEU A 98 -8.02 -3.99 0.39
N GLY A 99 -7.00 -3.14 0.45
CA GLY A 99 -5.62 -3.42 0.00
C GLY A 99 -5.34 -3.31 -1.49
N GLN A 100 -6.34 -3.33 -2.37
CA GLN A 100 -6.13 -3.29 -3.83
C GLN A 100 -5.28 -2.10 -4.31
N ARG A 101 -5.60 -0.86 -3.88
CA ARG A 101 -4.81 0.34 -4.21
C ARG A 101 -3.37 0.25 -3.70
N ALA A 102 -3.19 -0.25 -2.47
CA ALA A 102 -1.89 -0.36 -1.83
C ALA A 102 -0.98 -1.37 -2.54
N VAL A 103 -1.51 -2.56 -2.83
CA VAL A 103 -0.78 -3.60 -3.58
C VAL A 103 -0.44 -3.11 -4.98
N THR A 104 -1.38 -2.44 -5.67
CA THR A 104 -1.14 -1.89 -7.02
C THR A 104 0.04 -0.92 -7.06
N LEU A 105 0.03 0.09 -6.19
CA LEU A 105 1.09 1.10 -6.16
C LEU A 105 2.43 0.50 -5.70
N ALA A 106 2.40 -0.41 -4.72
CA ALA A 106 3.60 -1.12 -4.26
C ALA A 106 4.22 -1.96 -5.39
N LEU A 107 3.42 -2.68 -6.18
CA LEU A 107 3.90 -3.49 -7.30
C LEU A 107 4.55 -2.66 -8.39
N ILE A 108 3.94 -1.53 -8.75
CA ILE A 108 4.48 -0.66 -9.78
C ILE A 108 5.83 -0.09 -9.33
N VAL A 109 5.93 0.42 -8.10
CA VAL A 109 7.20 0.96 -7.58
C VAL A 109 8.27 -0.12 -7.46
N ASP A 110 7.93 -1.31 -6.98
CA ASP A 110 8.90 -2.41 -6.85
C ASP A 110 9.38 -2.91 -8.22
N ALA A 111 8.48 -3.04 -9.19
CA ALA A 111 8.86 -3.42 -10.56
C ALA A 111 9.73 -2.35 -11.23
N GLN A 112 9.45 -1.06 -11.00
CA GLN A 112 10.30 0.05 -11.46
C GLN A 112 11.70 0.03 -10.81
N ASP A 113 11.79 -0.30 -9.53
CA ASP A 113 13.06 -0.39 -8.79
C ASP A 113 13.90 -1.62 -9.22
N THR A 114 13.24 -2.74 -9.57
CA THR A 114 13.90 -4.01 -9.90
C THR A 114 14.08 -4.27 -11.41
N GLY A 115 13.37 -3.53 -12.26
CA GLY A 115 13.27 -3.80 -13.70
C GLY A 115 12.43 -5.04 -14.03
N ALA A 116 11.57 -5.50 -13.10
CA ALA A 116 10.69 -6.63 -13.34
C ALA A 116 9.61 -6.30 -14.39
N SER A 117 9.22 -7.28 -15.19
CA SER A 117 8.12 -7.12 -16.14
C SER A 117 6.78 -6.97 -15.43
N ALA A 118 5.82 -6.29 -16.07
CA ALA A 118 4.45 -6.18 -15.55
C ALA A 118 3.83 -7.55 -15.23
N GLU A 119 4.07 -8.54 -16.09
CA GLU A 119 3.55 -9.89 -15.93
C GLU A 119 4.17 -10.62 -14.74
N ASP A 120 5.47 -10.43 -14.47
CA ASP A 120 6.11 -11.05 -13.32
C ASP A 120 5.63 -10.45 -12.01
N ALA A 121 5.45 -9.12 -11.96
CA ALA A 121 4.91 -8.41 -10.81
C ALA A 121 3.46 -8.85 -10.50
N ILE A 122 2.59 -8.88 -11.51
CA ILE A 122 1.20 -9.34 -11.37
C ILE A 122 1.18 -10.79 -10.87
N ARG A 123 1.98 -11.68 -11.48
CA ARG A 123 2.03 -13.09 -11.10
C ARG A 123 2.52 -13.29 -9.67
N ASP A 124 3.45 -12.46 -9.20
CA ASP A 124 3.92 -12.54 -7.81
C ASP A 124 2.83 -12.17 -6.81
N ALA A 125 2.12 -11.06 -7.05
CA ALA A 125 0.99 -10.68 -6.20
C ALA A 125 -0.11 -11.75 -6.14
N GLU A 126 -0.46 -12.33 -7.30
CA GLU A 126 -1.46 -13.41 -7.35
C GLU A 126 -1.00 -14.67 -6.59
N ARG A 127 0.30 -15.04 -6.67
CA ARG A 127 0.87 -16.14 -5.87
C ARG A 127 0.80 -15.87 -4.37
N GLN A 128 0.89 -14.60 -3.96
CA GLN A 128 0.73 -14.20 -2.57
C GLN A 128 -0.76 -14.12 -2.13
N GLY A 129 -1.71 -14.42 -3.04
CA GLY A 129 -3.13 -14.49 -2.73
C GLY A 129 -3.91 -13.19 -2.96
N PHE A 130 -3.31 -12.21 -3.65
CA PHE A 130 -3.97 -10.94 -3.97
C PHE A 130 -4.67 -11.01 -5.31
N GLU A 131 -5.97 -10.77 -5.31
CA GLU A 131 -6.75 -10.65 -6.53
C GLU A 131 -6.55 -9.26 -7.15
N ILE A 132 -5.94 -9.24 -8.33
CA ILE A 132 -5.73 -8.02 -9.11
C ILE A 132 -6.77 -7.99 -10.23
N THR A 133 -7.64 -6.98 -10.22
CA THR A 133 -8.72 -6.88 -11.21
C THR A 133 -8.17 -6.61 -12.62
N PRO A 134 -8.90 -6.96 -13.70
CA PRO A 134 -8.45 -6.71 -15.07
C PRO A 134 -8.08 -5.24 -15.36
N GLU A 135 -8.82 -4.30 -14.78
CA GLU A 135 -8.57 -2.85 -14.91
C GLU A 135 -7.22 -2.49 -14.29
N VAL A 136 -6.93 -3.01 -13.10
CA VAL A 136 -5.67 -2.80 -12.41
C VAL A 136 -4.51 -3.44 -13.16
N LYS A 137 -4.67 -4.66 -13.70
CA LYS A 137 -3.64 -5.29 -14.55
C LYS A 137 -3.30 -4.43 -15.77
N THR A 138 -4.32 -3.85 -16.40
CA THR A 138 -4.15 -2.95 -17.55
C THR A 138 -3.37 -1.69 -17.16
N PHE A 139 -3.68 -1.13 -15.99
CA PHE A 139 -2.94 0.02 -15.46
C PHE A 139 -1.47 -0.35 -15.18
N ILE A 140 -1.20 -1.48 -14.52
CA ILE A 140 0.16 -1.94 -14.21
C ILE A 140 1.01 -2.09 -15.48
N ARG A 141 0.48 -2.76 -16.52
CA ARG A 141 1.12 -2.87 -17.84
C ARG A 141 1.42 -1.50 -18.45
N THR A 142 0.45 -0.60 -18.40
CA THR A 142 0.61 0.77 -18.92
C THR A 142 1.70 1.55 -18.20
N GLN A 143 2.01 1.25 -16.93
CA GLN A 143 3.08 1.92 -16.19
C GLN A 143 4.47 1.30 -16.40
N LEU A 144 4.54 -0.01 -16.63
CA LEU A 144 5.79 -0.76 -16.65
C LEU A 144 6.29 -1.08 -18.07
N ASP A 145 5.40 -1.15 -19.06
CA ASP A 145 5.76 -1.41 -20.46
C ASP A 145 6.02 -0.09 -21.23
N ARG A 146 6.27 1.03 -20.53
CA ARG A 146 6.62 2.30 -21.17
C ARG A 146 8.09 2.29 -21.56
N ASP A 147 8.32 2.09 -22.85
CA ASP A 147 9.61 2.34 -23.54
C ASP A 147 10.04 3.81 -23.45
#